data_AF-A0A4Q3CGP1-F1
#
_entry.id   AF-A0A4Q3CGP1-F1
#
_cell.length_a   1.000
_cell.length_b   1.000
_cell.length_c   1.000
_cell.angle_alpha   90.00
_cell.angle_beta   90.00
_cell.angle_gamma   90.00
#
_symmetry.space_group_name_H-M   'P 1'
#
loop_
_entity.id
_entity.type
_entity.pdbx_description
1 polymer ?
#
loop_
_entity_poly.entity_id
_entity_poly.type
_entity_poly.pdbx_seq_one_letter_code
_entity_poly.pdbx_strand_id
1 'polypeptide(L)'
;MKNATGMQMEGYKRTGADYKWETVMVGDGTKLDNGALLRNVYYTSNNKQHILNLVTQATKSGMKLSFKGLDADKNIFIFDSELYNISMNLNIYNGSGTVTIKQKEVAGIEY
;
A
#
# COMPACT_ATOMS: atom_id res chain seq x y z
N MET A 1 -17.29 -2.69 4.06
CA MET A 1 -17.68 -3.05 5.45
C MET A 1 -16.72 -2.37 6.41
N LYS A 2 -17.16 -1.87 7.56
CA LYS A 2 -16.23 -1.39 8.60
C LYS A 2 -15.81 -2.58 9.46
N ASN A 3 -14.53 -2.72 9.77
CA ASN A 3 -14.08 -3.75 10.71
C ASN A 3 -14.28 -3.30 12.17
N ALA A 4 -13.99 -4.19 13.13
CA ALA A 4 -14.17 -3.92 14.57
C ALA A 4 -13.39 -2.70 15.10
N THR A 5 -12.41 -2.18 14.34
CA THR A 5 -11.61 -1.01 14.71
C THR A 5 -12.05 0.27 13.98
N GLY A 6 -13.17 0.23 13.25
CA GLY A 6 -13.73 1.39 12.54
C GLY A 6 -13.11 1.67 11.16
N MET A 7 -12.18 0.82 10.69
CA MET A 7 -11.52 0.94 9.39
C MET A 7 -12.47 0.51 8.27
N GLN A 8 -12.46 1.23 7.15
CA GLN A 8 -13.24 0.87 5.97
C GLN A 8 -12.45 -0.15 5.14
N MET A 9 -13.01 -1.35 5.03
CA MET A 9 -12.50 -2.41 4.19
C MET A 9 -13.41 -2.59 2.97
N GLU A 10 -12.78 -2.56 1.80
CA GLU A 10 -13.42 -2.86 0.53
C GLU A 10 -12.73 -4.09 -0.08
N GLY A 11 -13.49 -5.19 -0.17
CA GLY A 11 -13.06 -6.41 -0.82
C GLY A 11 -13.67 -6.47 -2.21
N TYR A 12 -12.82 -6.66 -3.22
CA TYR A 12 -13.25 -6.82 -4.61
C TYR A 12 -13.02 -8.27 -5.02
N LYS A 13 -14.10 -8.97 -5.38
CA LYS A 13 -14.11 -10.39 -5.77
C LYS A 13 -14.69 -10.52 -7.18
N ARG A 14 -13.89 -10.93 -8.17
CA ARG A 14 -14.44 -11.39 -9.46
C ARG A 14 -14.94 -12.84 -9.32
N THR A 15 -16.10 -13.13 -9.90
CA THR A 15 -16.78 -14.44 -9.83
C THR A 15 -16.40 -15.41 -10.96
N GLY A 16 -15.42 -15.06 -11.82
CA GLY A 16 -14.97 -15.92 -12.93
C GLY A 16 -13.85 -16.91 -12.54
N ALA A 17 -13.54 -17.85 -13.43
CA ALA A 17 -12.51 -18.88 -13.27
C ALA A 17 -11.10 -18.30 -13.00
N ASP A 18 -10.82 -17.09 -13.49
CA ASP A 18 -9.61 -16.32 -13.18
C ASP A 18 -9.79 -15.51 -11.89
N TYR A 19 -9.97 -16.23 -10.80
CA TYR A 19 -10.28 -15.66 -9.49
C TYR A 19 -9.19 -14.70 -8.99
N LYS A 20 -9.52 -13.41 -8.92
CA LYS A 20 -8.66 -12.35 -8.39
C LYS A 20 -9.31 -11.77 -7.15
N TRP A 21 -8.59 -11.84 -6.04
CA TRP A 21 -8.97 -11.25 -4.77
C TRP A 21 -8.14 -10.01 -4.53
N GLU A 22 -8.82 -8.92 -4.23
CA GLU A 22 -8.21 -7.65 -3.86
C GLU A 22 -8.87 -7.13 -2.59
N THR A 23 -8.07 -6.53 -1.71
CA THR A 23 -8.59 -5.85 -0.53
C THR A 23 -7.91 -4.50 -0.41
N VAL A 24 -8.71 -3.46 -0.27
CA VAL A 24 -8.28 -2.12 0.09
C VAL A 24 -8.77 -1.85 1.50
N MET A 25 -7.88 -1.37 2.37
CA MET A 25 -8.20 -0.92 3.71
C MET A 25 -7.75 0.52 3.88
N VAL A 26 -8.70 1.37 4.25
CA VAL A 26 -8.51 2.79 4.52
C VAL A 26 -9.08 3.15 5.89
N GLY A 27 -8.55 4.22 6.48
CA GLY A 27 -8.99 4.71 7.80
C GLY A 27 -8.13 4.25 8.97
N ASP A 28 -7.06 3.49 8.70
CA ASP A 28 -5.95 3.35 9.64
C ASP A 28 -5.09 4.62 9.65
N GLY A 29 -4.40 4.89 10.76
CA GLY A 29 -3.54 6.04 10.85
C GLY A 29 -2.77 6.20 12.16
N THR A 30 -1.68 6.94 12.08
CA THR A 30 -0.83 7.29 13.24
C THR A 30 -1.28 8.63 13.80
N LYS A 31 -1.72 8.65 15.07
CA LYS A 31 -1.99 9.90 15.78
C LYS A 31 -0.68 10.56 16.20
N LEU A 32 -0.55 11.84 15.93
CA LEU A 32 0.56 12.69 16.37
C LEU A 32 0.22 13.35 17.71
N ASP A 33 1.25 13.86 18.40
CA ASP A 33 1.11 14.50 19.71
C ASP A 33 0.20 15.74 19.68
N ASN A 34 0.12 16.41 18.54
CA ASN A 34 -0.78 17.56 18.30
C ASN A 34 -2.23 17.15 17.98
N GLY A 35 -2.56 15.85 18.00
CA GLY A 35 -3.89 15.33 17.71
C GLY A 35 -4.19 15.10 16.22
N ALA A 36 -3.30 15.49 15.31
CA ALA A 36 -3.43 15.19 13.89
C ALA A 36 -3.32 13.68 13.62
N LEU A 37 -3.95 13.21 12.54
CA LEU A 37 -3.99 11.79 12.18
C LEU A 37 -3.39 11.57 10.79
N LEU A 38 -2.18 11.01 10.75
CA LEU A 38 -1.53 10.58 9.52
C LEU A 38 -2.22 9.35 8.97
N ARG A 39 -2.61 9.37 7.69
CA ARG A 39 -3.40 8.29 7.08
C ARG A 39 -2.52 7.19 6.51
N ASN A 40 -2.98 5.95 6.69
CA ASN A 40 -2.42 4.77 6.05
C ASN A 40 -3.43 4.16 5.08
N VAL A 41 -2.93 3.65 3.96
CA VAL A 41 -3.71 2.83 3.02
C VAL A 41 -2.99 1.51 2.83
N TYR A 42 -3.74 0.42 2.97
CA TYR A 42 -3.25 -0.92 2.71
C TYR A 42 -3.99 -1.52 1.53
N TYR A 43 -3.25 -2.16 0.65
CA TYR A 43 -3.79 -2.91 -0.48
C TYR A 43 -3.15 -4.29 -0.52
N THR A 44 -3.96 -5.32 -0.74
CA THR A 44 -3.47 -6.69 -0.95
C THR A 44 -4.11 -7.27 -2.20
N SER A 45 -3.35 -8.11 -2.91
CA SER A 45 -3.82 -8.82 -4.09
C SER A 45 -3.19 -10.20 -4.19
N ASN A 46 -3.91 -11.17 -4.73
CA ASN A 46 -3.34 -12.45 -5.17
C ASN A 46 -2.82 -12.41 -6.63
N ASN A 47 -2.90 -11.25 -7.31
CA ASN A 47 -2.46 -11.09 -8.69
C ASN A 47 -1.19 -10.23 -8.78
N LYS A 48 -0.07 -10.87 -9.11
CA LYS A 48 1.23 -10.20 -9.27
C LYS A 48 1.20 -9.01 -10.23
N GLN A 49 0.38 -9.09 -11.28
CA GLN A 49 0.30 -8.02 -12.28
C GLN A 49 -0.23 -6.72 -11.67
N HIS A 50 -1.12 -6.78 -10.68
CA HIS A 50 -1.65 -5.58 -10.05
C HIS A 50 -0.56 -4.85 -9.28
N ILE A 51 0.30 -5.59 -8.58
CA ILE A 51 1.45 -5.02 -7.86
C ILE A 51 2.47 -4.43 -8.83
N LEU A 52 2.80 -5.13 -9.91
CA LEU A 52 3.71 -4.62 -10.95
C LEU A 52 3.18 -3.36 -11.64
N ASN A 53 1.86 -3.29 -11.86
CA ASN A 53 1.21 -2.09 -12.37
C ASN A 53 1.34 -0.92 -11.38
N LEU A 54 1.16 -1.16 -10.07
CA LEU A 54 1.34 -0.13 -9.04
C LEU A 54 2.80 0.34 -8.94
N VAL A 55 3.77 -0.56 -9.05
CA VAL A 55 5.20 -0.19 -9.14
C VAL A 55 5.42 0.75 -10.33
N THR A 56 4.86 0.41 -11.50
CA THR A 56 4.98 1.22 -12.72
C THR A 56 4.32 2.59 -12.54
N GLN A 57 3.15 2.65 -11.90
CA GLN A 57 2.44 3.89 -11.61
C GLN A 57 3.23 4.78 -10.64
N ALA A 58 3.79 4.21 -9.57
CA ALA A 58 4.62 4.94 -8.63
C ALA A 58 5.84 5.58 -9.32
N THR A 59 6.55 4.82 -10.17
CA THR A 59 7.65 5.37 -10.98
C THR A 59 7.18 6.52 -11.88
N LYS A 60 6.04 6.37 -12.57
CA LYS A 60 5.49 7.40 -13.47
C LYS A 60 4.98 8.66 -12.74
N SER A 61 4.58 8.53 -11.48
CA SER A 61 4.08 9.64 -10.66
C SER A 61 5.19 10.58 -10.15
N GLY A 62 6.46 10.29 -10.43
CA GLY A 62 7.59 11.08 -9.96
C GLY A 62 8.07 10.73 -8.55
N MET A 63 7.53 9.67 -7.93
CA MET A 63 8.05 9.18 -6.65
C MET A 63 9.45 8.57 -6.83
N LYS A 64 10.34 8.85 -5.89
CA LYS A 64 11.70 8.32 -5.91
C LYS A 64 11.68 6.87 -5.45
N LEU A 65 12.17 5.95 -6.27
CA LEU A 65 12.49 4.60 -5.81
C LEU A 65 13.69 4.69 -4.86
N SER A 66 13.44 4.62 -3.56
CA SER A 66 14.47 4.75 -2.51
C SER A 66 15.13 3.42 -2.17
N PHE A 67 14.43 2.31 -2.41
CA PHE A 67 14.97 0.97 -2.21
C PHE A 67 14.34 -0.04 -3.19
N LYS A 68 15.16 -0.97 -3.67
CA LYS A 68 14.72 -2.16 -4.39
C LYS A 68 15.59 -3.34 -3.94
N GLY A 69 14.95 -4.40 -3.48
CA GLY A 69 15.63 -5.57 -2.95
C GLY A 69 14.79 -6.82 -2.99
N LEU A 70 15.32 -7.87 -2.37
CA LEU A 70 14.71 -9.18 -2.25
C LEU A 70 14.94 -9.67 -0.82
N ASP A 71 13.95 -10.30 -0.20
CA ASP A 71 14.12 -11.11 1.02
C ASP A 71 13.97 -12.61 0.68
N ALA A 72 13.71 -13.47 1.67
CA ALA A 72 13.59 -14.91 1.43
C ALA A 72 12.44 -15.28 0.47
N ASP A 73 11.37 -14.47 0.41
CA ASP A 73 10.15 -14.84 -0.29
C ASP A 73 9.50 -13.70 -1.10
N LYS A 74 10.07 -12.50 -1.12
CA LYS A 74 9.46 -11.30 -1.73
C LYS A 74 10.46 -10.43 -2.45
N ASN A 75 10.02 -9.88 -3.59
CA ASN A 75 10.59 -8.65 -4.14
C ASN A 75 10.04 -7.46 -3.37
N ILE A 76 10.91 -6.54 -2.97
CA ILE A 76 10.59 -5.38 -2.15
C ILE A 76 10.92 -4.11 -2.95
N PHE A 77 9.97 -3.21 -3.05
CA PHE A 77 10.13 -1.88 -3.65
C PHE A 77 9.67 -0.83 -2.64
N ILE A 78 10.50 0.17 -2.37
CA ILE A 78 10.12 1.31 -1.55
C ILE A 78 10.21 2.57 -2.39
N PHE A 79 9.09 3.27 -2.50
CA PHE A 79 8.97 4.57 -3.12
C PHE A 79 8.79 5.63 -2.05
N ASP A 80 9.36 6.80 -2.29
CA ASP A 80 9.42 7.87 -1.34
C ASP A 80 9.16 9.23 -2.02
N SER A 81 8.46 10.09 -1.29
CA SER A 81 8.19 11.49 -1.64
C SER A 81 8.20 12.32 -0.36
N GLU A 82 8.02 13.64 -0.49
CA GLU A 82 7.90 14.52 0.66
C GLU A 82 6.71 14.15 1.56
N LEU A 83 5.58 13.78 0.96
CA LEU A 83 4.32 13.53 1.68
C LEU A 83 4.09 12.06 2.04
N TYR A 84 4.67 11.12 1.29
CA TYR A 84 4.33 9.70 1.39
C TYR A 84 5.55 8.79 1.31
N ASN A 85 5.45 7.67 2.04
CA ASN A 85 6.29 6.49 1.88
C ASN A 85 5.41 5.31 1.42
N ILE A 86 5.85 4.60 0.39
CA ILE A 86 5.12 3.45 -0.17
C ILE A 86 6.03 2.23 -0.17
N SER A 87 5.61 1.17 0.51
CA SER A 87 6.24 -0.15 0.46
C SER A 87 5.37 -1.10 -0.36
N MET A 88 5.96 -1.71 -1.39
CA MET A 88 5.32 -2.73 -2.21
C MET A 88 6.11 -4.03 -2.11
N ASN A 89 5.43 -5.10 -1.71
CA ASN A 89 6.02 -6.43 -1.59
C ASN A 89 5.29 -7.40 -2.52
N LEU A 90 6.05 -8.16 -3.30
CA LEU A 90 5.54 -9.17 -4.22
C LEU A 90 6.14 -10.53 -3.88
N ASN A 91 5.32 -11.46 -3.41
CA ASN A 91 5.74 -12.81 -3.09
C ASN A 91 6.16 -13.57 -4.37
N ILE A 92 7.34 -14.19 -4.33
CA ILE A 92 7.96 -14.84 -5.48
C ILE A 92 7.34 -16.20 -5.84
N TYR A 93 6.65 -16.83 -4.89
CA TYR A 93 6.12 -18.19 -5.04
C TYR A 93 4.67 -18.22 -5.50
N ASN A 94 3.82 -17.39 -4.89
CA ASN A 94 2.37 -17.45 -5.10
C ASN A 94 1.80 -16.23 -5.82
N GLY A 95 2.64 -15.25 -6.17
CA GLY A 95 2.23 -14.04 -6.88
C GLY A 95 1.33 -13.10 -6.07
N SER A 96 1.10 -13.37 -4.79
CA SER A 96 0.43 -12.43 -3.89
C SER A 96 1.32 -11.23 -3.63
N GLY A 97 0.72 -10.11 -3.30
CA GLY A 97 1.47 -8.95 -2.86
C GLY A 97 0.67 -7.98 -2.04
N THR A 98 1.42 -7.10 -1.41
CA THR A 98 0.92 -6.12 -0.45
C THR A 98 1.51 -4.77 -0.79
N VAL A 99 0.70 -3.73 -0.69
CA VAL A 99 1.13 -2.34 -0.80
C VAL A 99 0.68 -1.62 0.47
N THR A 100 1.63 -0.93 1.08
CA THR A 100 1.40 -0.09 2.26
C THR A 100 1.82 1.33 1.90
N ILE A 101 0.88 2.28 1.99
CA ILE A 101 1.12 3.71 1.80
C ILE A 101 0.97 4.37 3.17
N LYS A 102 1.99 5.11 3.59
CA LYS A 102 1.99 5.87 4.83
C LYS A 102 2.19 7.34 4.53
N GLN A 103 1.30 8.18 5.03
CA GLN A 103 1.52 9.62 5.08
C GLN A 103 2.64 9.94 6.06
N LYS A 104 3.52 10.85 5.67
CA LYS A 104 4.60 11.36 6.51
C LYS A 104 4.10 12.54 7.33
N GLU A 105 4.67 12.69 8.52
CA GLU A 105 4.63 13.96 9.21
C GLU A 105 5.48 14.98 8.42
N VAL A 106 4.88 16.12 8.11
CA VAL A 106 5.56 17.22 7.41
C VAL A 106 5.57 18.41 8.33
N ALA A 107 6.75 18.91 8.65
CA ALA A 107 6.89 20.09 9.50
C ALA A 107 6.26 21.30 8.82
N GLY A 108 5.37 22.01 9.52
CA GLY A 108 4.78 23.27 9.06
C GLY A 108 3.48 23.15 8.24
N ILE A 109 2.90 21.96 8.09
CA ILE A 109 1.54 21.80 7.54
C ILE A 109 0.59 21.47 8.69
N GLU A 110 -0.21 22.47 9.10
CA GLU A 110 -1.38 22.25 9.96
C GLU A 110 -2.52 21.68 9.09
N TYR A 111 -3.17 20.61 9.55
CA TYR A 111 -4.29 19.95 8.87
C TYR A 111 -5.64 20.41 9.42
#